data_AF-A0A0A1ZHP2-F1
#
_entry.id   AF-A0A0A1ZHP2-F1
#
_cell.length_a   1.000
_cell.length_b   1.000
_cell.length_c   1.000
_cell.angle_alpha   90.00
_cell.angle_beta   90.00
_cell.angle_gamma   90.00
#
_symmetry.space_group_name_H-M   'P 1'
#
loop_
_entity.id
_entity.type
_entity.pdbx_description
1 polymer ?
#
loop_
_entity_poly.entity_id
_entity_poly.type
_entity_poly.pdbx_seq_one_letter_code
_entity_poly.pdbx_strand_id
1 'polypeptide(L)' 'MPMLRPPDLVAIDEIGEVLSIKSPGTLEIKFRRGSFLIDVDKVEKI' A
#
# COMPACT_ATOMS: atom_id res chain seq x y z
N MET A 1 -8.36 -22.67 2.65
CA MET A 1 -7.13 -21.84 2.54
C MET A 1 -7.29 -20.67 3.50
N PRO A 2 -6.33 -20.40 4.41
CA PRO A 2 -6.41 -19.21 5.24
C PRO A 2 -6.03 -17.99 4.38
N MET A 3 -6.98 -17.11 4.14
CA MET A 3 -6.69 -15.82 3.52
C MET A 3 -6.16 -14.88 4.61
N LEU A 4 -4.88 -14.53 4.53
CA LEU A 4 -4.31 -13.47 5.36
C LEU A 4 -4.95 -12.15 4.98
N ARG A 5 -5.44 -11.40 5.97
CA ARG A 5 -6.06 -10.10 5.72
C ARG A 5 -4.94 -9.07 5.49
N PRO A 6 -5.20 -7.98 4.74
CA PRO A 6 -4.25 -6.88 4.57
C PRO A 6 -3.56 -6.37 5.86
N PRO A 7 -4.24 -6.24 7.02
CA PRO A 7 -3.57 -5.89 8.28
C PRO A 7 -2.62 -6.96 8.83
N ASP A 8 -2.74 -8.22 8.40
CA ASP A 8 -1.76 -9.26 8.72
C ASP A 8 -0.50 -9.13 7.82
N LEU A 9 -0.57 -8.32 6.75
CA LEU A 9 0.41 -8.19 5.68
C LEU A 9 1.18 -6.87 5.69
N VAL A 10 0.66 -5.77 6.25
CA VAL A 10 1.36 -4.49 6.27
C VAL A 10 1.05 -3.79 7.60
N ALA A 11 2.09 -3.29 8.28
CA ALA A 11 1.90 -2.49 9.48
C ALA A 11 1.41 -1.09 9.09
N ILE A 12 0.55 -0.47 9.90
CA ILE A 12 0.01 0.87 9.62
C ILE A 12 1.13 1.92 9.48
N ASP A 13 2.24 1.74 10.20
CA ASP A 13 3.39 2.66 10.19
C ASP A 13 4.49 2.25 9.19
N GLU A 14 4.20 1.34 8.25
CA GLU A 14 5.19 0.92 7.25
C GLU A 14 5.36 1.99 6.17
N ILE A 15 6.60 2.42 5.96
CA ILE A 15 6.94 3.36 4.89
C ILE A 15 7.14 2.57 3.60
N GLY A 16 6.26 2.78 2.62
CA GLY A 16 6.36 2.20 1.28
C GLY A 16 6.90 3.18 0.24
N GLU A 17 7.34 2.64 -0.90
CA GLU A 17 7.81 3.44 -2.04
C GLU A 17 6.72 3.48 -3.13
N VAL A 18 6.39 4.67 -3.63
CA VAL A 18 5.44 4.82 -4.74
C VAL A 18 6.10 4.39 -6.03
N LEU A 19 5.63 3.28 -6.60
CA LEU A 19 6.13 2.76 -7.87
C LEU A 19 5.47 3.44 -9.08
N SER A 20 4.15 3.63 -9.02
CA SER A 20 3.40 4.24 -10.12
C SER A 20 2.05 4.80 -9.69
N ILE A 21 1.49 5.69 -10.50
CA ILE A 21 0.11 6.17 -10.37
C ILE A 21 -0.73 5.37 -11.37
N LYS A 22 -1.61 4.50 -10.89
CA LYS A 22 -2.43 3.65 -11.77
C LYS A 22 -3.68 4.35 -12.30
N SER A 23 -4.26 5.22 -11.48
CA SER A 23 -5.49 5.94 -11.78
C SER A 23 -5.51 7.25 -10.99
N PRO A 24 -6.35 8.24 -11.37
CA PRO A 24 -6.50 9.46 -10.58
C PRO A 24 -6.91 9.10 -9.15
N GLY A 25 -6.01 9.36 -8.19
CA GLY A 25 -6.25 9.03 -6.78
C GLY A 25 -5.81 7.65 -6.32
N THR A 26 -5.24 6.78 -7.18
CA THR A 26 -4.74 5.45 -6.77
C THR A 26 -3.25 5.28 -7.07
N LEU A 27 -2.49 4.96 -6.03
CA LEU A 27 -1.06 4.71 -6.07
C LEU A 27 -0.78 3.21 -5.99
N GLU A 28 0.20 2.76 -6.77
CA GLU A 28 0.87 1.49 -6.54
C GLU A 28 2.06 1.73 -5.61
N ILE A 29 2.00 1.18 -4.42
CA ILE A 29 3.00 1.35 -3.38
C ILE A 29 3.64 0.00 -3.06
N LYS A 30 4.96 -0.05 -3.11
CA LYS A 30 5.76 -1.22 -2.74
C LYS A 30 6.09 -1.18 -1.25
N PHE A 31 5.63 -2.19 -0.55
CA PHE A 31 5.97 -2.49 0.84
C PHE A 31 6.90 -3.71 0.89
N ARG A 32 7.37 -4.07 2.09
CA ARG A 32 8.30 -5.19 2.27
C ARG A 32 7.71 -6.53 1.82
N ARG A 33 6.39 -6.69 1.92
CA ARG A 33 5.68 -7.95 1.62
C ARG A 33 5.03 -7.99 0.23
N GLY A 34 5.09 -6.90 -0.54
CA GLY A 34 4.53 -6.85 -1.89
C GLY A 34 4.11 -5.43 -2.29
N SER A 35 3.50 -5.34 -3.47
CA SER A 35 2.91 -4.10 -3.98
C SER A 35 1.41 -4.08 -3.75
N PHE A 36 0.90 -2.94 -3.33
CA PHE A 36 -0.51 -2.74 -3.03
C PHE A 36 -1.03 -1.49 -3.73
N LEU A 37 -2.30 -1.54 -4.12
CA LEU A 37 -3.01 -0.37 -4.63
C LEU A 37 -3.65 0.33 -3.44
N ILE A 38 -3.25 1.58 -3.22
CA ILE A 38 -3.70 2.39 -2.10
C ILE A 38 -4.18 3.73 -2.64
N ASP A 39 -5.33 4.19 -2.15
CA ASP A 39 -5.84 5.52 -2.49
C ASP A 39 -4.98 6.62 -1.87
N VAL A 40 -4.80 7.72 -2.60
CA VAL A 40 -4.00 8.88 -2.17
C VAL A 40 -4.51 9.43 -0.83
N ASP A 41 -5.81 9.34 -0.56
CA ASP A 41 -6.43 9.80 0.69
C ASP A 41 -6.11 8.90 1.91
N LYS A 42 -5.44 7.77 1.69
CA LYS A 42 -5.05 6.80 2.72
C LYS A 42 -3.55 6.81 3.00
N VAL A 43 -2.79 7.71 2.40
CA VAL A 43 -1.34 7.81 2.59
C VAL A 43 -0.96 9.19 3.10
N GLU A 44 0.05 9.23 3.96
CA GLU A 44 0.65 10.47 4.45
C GLU A 44 2.03 10.66 3.81
N LYS A 45 2.34 11.90 3.43
CA LYS A 45 3.65 12.27 2.91
C LYS A 45 4.57 12.60 4.08
N ILE A 46 5.71 11.93 4.13
CA ILE A 46 6.78 12.10 5.12
C ILE A 46 7.78 13.17 4.65
#